data_AF-A0A8R2HA12-F1
#
_entry.id   AF-A0A8R2HA12-F1
#
_cell.length_a   1.000
_cell.length_b   1.000
_cell.length_c   1.000
_cell.angle_alpha   90.00
_cell.angle_beta   90.00
_cell.angle_gamma   90.00
#
_symmetry.space_group_name_H-M   'P 1'
#
loop_
_entity.id
_entity.type
_entity.pdbx_description
1 polymer ?
#
loop_
_entity_poly.entity_id
_entity_poly.type
_entity_poly.pdbx_seq_one_letter_code
_entity_poly.pdbx_strand_id
1 'polypeptide(L)'
;MMDDFQLINDYIEQQRNDTRTLDEIRRLNEKFYFRLLNELKSKAKAKSKHDTNQNKIKIQNSENMSQHKNSTLDAIQEDINVANLPITELTKLRDDILSSNNNYLRKINDLEQLRVLQRPNYISEIHILDQQLTAMQIDISKKVEKYQDLIRFNSTNRKLLVSEQRGLNITPNPSVVGSPSAKKRKLFERNETESEFSNIITVSSTSDIEIREVCPDGRFVKLYNKGSKEFALRGYELVRTIAEQNVSTVFKFHGSVNLEAGNWLTVWSSTASNQIHKHSAGSIIMNIQAWVVGDLMATILLNPEGQEVATHGLKKRTGFSFTSQ
;
A
#
# COMPACT_ATOMS: atom_id res chain seq x y z
N MET A 1 100.61 -32.95 110.80
CA MET A 1 100.22 -31.55 110.53
C MET A 1 100.33 -31.14 109.06
N MET A 2 101.18 -31.78 108.24
CA MET A 2 101.27 -31.49 106.79
C MET A 2 100.25 -32.27 105.93
N ASP A 3 99.90 -33.51 106.28
CA ASP A 3 98.94 -34.33 105.50
C ASP A 3 97.49 -33.81 105.54
N ASP A 4 97.02 -33.29 106.68
CA ASP A 4 95.68 -32.69 106.79
C ASP A 4 95.53 -31.42 105.94
N PHE A 5 96.62 -30.65 105.77
CA PHE A 5 96.63 -29.45 104.94
C PHE A 5 96.54 -29.77 103.45
N GLN A 6 97.14 -30.88 103.03
CA GLN A 6 97.08 -31.37 101.66
C GLN A 6 95.66 -31.87 101.32
N LEU A 7 95.04 -32.63 102.23
CA LEU A 7 93.67 -33.13 102.06
C LEU A 7 92.62 -31.99 102.02
N ILE A 8 92.80 -30.96 102.85
CA ILE A 8 91.96 -29.76 102.84
C ILE A 8 92.16 -28.95 101.55
N ASN A 9 93.39 -28.81 101.07
CA ASN A 9 93.67 -28.15 99.79
C ASN A 9 93.06 -28.90 98.61
N ASP A 10 93.22 -30.22 98.56
CA ASP A 10 92.64 -31.07 97.52
C ASP A 10 91.10 -31.01 97.54
N TYR A 11 90.48 -30.98 98.73
CA TYR A 11 89.03 -30.78 98.88
C TYR A 11 88.57 -29.38 98.44
N ILE A 12 89.32 -28.33 98.76
CA ILE A 12 89.02 -26.95 98.31
C ILE A 12 89.21 -26.83 96.78
N GLU A 13 90.21 -27.48 96.22
CA GLU A 13 90.42 -27.53 94.76
C GLU A 13 89.30 -28.29 94.06
N GLN A 14 88.86 -29.41 94.64
CA GLN A 14 87.72 -30.18 94.15
C GLN A 14 86.43 -29.36 94.21
N GLN A 15 86.13 -28.69 95.33
CA GLN A 15 84.97 -27.80 95.44
C GLN A 15 85.02 -26.62 94.45
N ARG A 16 86.22 -26.08 94.15
CA ARG A 16 86.42 -25.05 93.12
C ARG A 16 86.20 -25.58 91.70
N ASN A 17 86.60 -26.82 91.43
CA ASN A 17 86.36 -27.46 90.14
C ASN A 17 84.88 -27.84 89.97
N ASP A 18 84.22 -28.29 91.02
CA ASP A 18 82.79 -28.58 91.03
C ASP A 18 81.95 -27.31 90.84
N THR A 19 82.33 -26.19 91.46
CA THR A 19 81.68 -24.89 91.20
C THR A 19 81.94 -24.37 89.79
N ARG A 20 83.15 -24.54 89.24
CA ARG A 20 83.46 -24.17 87.83
C ARG A 20 82.66 -25.00 86.83
N THR A 21 82.56 -26.31 87.03
CA THR A 21 81.78 -27.19 86.16
C THR A 21 80.29 -26.89 86.26
N LEU A 22 79.77 -26.59 87.45
CA LEU A 22 78.39 -26.17 87.65
C LEU A 22 78.08 -24.82 86.96
N ASP A 23 79.00 -23.85 87.01
CA ASP A 23 78.90 -22.58 86.28
C ASP A 23 78.99 -22.76 84.76
N GLU A 24 79.83 -23.67 84.28
CA GLU A 24 79.90 -24.02 82.85
C GLU A 24 78.61 -24.67 82.38
N ILE A 25 78.05 -25.62 83.13
CA ILE A 25 76.75 -26.25 82.85
C ILE A 25 75.66 -25.18 82.82
N ARG A 26 75.64 -24.25 83.79
CA ARG A 26 74.68 -23.14 83.84
C ARG A 26 74.79 -22.24 82.60
N ARG A 27 76.00 -21.85 82.21
CA ARG A 27 76.25 -21.07 80.99
C ARG A 27 75.87 -21.81 79.72
N LEU A 28 76.13 -23.12 79.65
CA LEU A 28 75.76 -23.95 78.52
C LEU A 28 74.24 -24.05 78.40
N ASN A 29 73.56 -24.20 79.53
CA ASN A 29 72.11 -24.29 79.62
C ASN A 29 71.44 -22.96 79.23
N GLU A 30 71.95 -21.83 79.70
CA GLU A 30 71.49 -20.49 79.27
C GLU A 30 71.68 -20.28 77.76
N LYS A 31 72.83 -20.68 77.20
CA LYS A 31 73.06 -20.64 75.74
C LYS A 31 72.10 -21.55 74.97
N PHE A 32 71.81 -22.73 75.50
CA PHE A 32 70.85 -23.67 74.91
C PHE A 32 69.44 -23.08 74.90
N TYR A 33 68.95 -22.57 76.03
CA TYR A 33 67.65 -21.89 76.12
C TYR A 33 67.58 -20.68 75.20
N PHE A 34 68.64 -19.87 75.12
CA PHE A 34 68.70 -18.70 74.24
C PHE A 34 68.60 -19.09 72.76
N ARG A 35 69.30 -20.15 72.33
CA ARG A 35 69.21 -20.68 70.95
C ARG A 35 67.82 -21.21 70.66
N LEU A 36 67.24 -22.01 71.55
CA LEU A 36 65.91 -22.58 71.39
C LEU A 36 64.84 -21.48 71.29
N LEU A 37 64.92 -20.46 72.15
CA LEU A 37 63.99 -19.32 72.13
C LEU A 37 64.07 -18.54 70.81
N ASN A 38 65.29 -18.30 70.30
CA ASN A 38 65.49 -17.61 69.03
C ASN A 38 64.97 -18.43 67.84
N GLU A 39 65.14 -19.74 67.86
CA GLU A 39 64.60 -20.63 66.82
C GLU A 39 63.06 -20.67 66.84
N LEU A 40 62.45 -20.71 68.03
CA LEU A 40 60.99 -20.63 68.14
C LEU A 40 60.45 -19.28 67.65
N LYS A 41 61.11 -18.17 68.02
CA LYS A 41 60.74 -16.83 67.53
C LYS A 41 60.91 -16.70 66.02
N SER A 42 61.98 -17.25 65.44
CA SER A 42 62.21 -17.20 64.00
C SER A 42 61.16 -18.01 63.24
N LYS A 43 60.82 -19.22 63.72
CA LYS A 43 59.74 -20.05 63.17
C LYS A 43 58.38 -19.36 63.26
N ALA A 44 58.04 -18.76 64.41
CA ALA A 44 56.78 -18.02 64.57
C ALA A 44 56.69 -16.82 63.61
N LYS A 45 57.78 -16.06 63.44
CA LYS A 45 57.84 -14.93 62.51
C LYS A 45 57.75 -15.39 61.06
N ALA A 46 58.41 -16.50 60.69
CA ALA A 46 58.32 -17.08 59.36
C ALA A 46 56.90 -17.55 59.04
N LYS A 47 56.24 -18.23 59.98
CA LYS A 47 54.84 -18.67 59.83
C LYS A 47 53.87 -17.50 59.68
N SER A 48 53.98 -16.49 60.54
CA SER A 48 53.16 -15.27 60.44
C SER A 48 53.36 -14.56 59.10
N LYS A 49 54.60 -14.42 58.62
CA LYS A 49 54.88 -13.86 57.30
C LYS A 49 54.27 -14.70 56.18
N HIS A 50 54.41 -16.02 56.23
CA HIS A 50 53.80 -16.91 55.25
C HIS A 50 52.27 -16.74 55.21
N ASP A 51 51.61 -16.77 56.36
CA ASP A 51 50.16 -16.64 56.48
C ASP A 51 49.66 -15.27 55.97
N THR A 52 50.36 -14.18 56.33
CA THR A 52 50.03 -12.84 55.82
C THR A 52 50.20 -12.74 54.31
N ASN A 53 51.24 -13.35 53.73
CA ASN A 53 51.48 -13.31 52.30
C ASN A 53 50.45 -14.17 51.54
N GLN A 54 50.10 -15.33 52.09
CA GLN A 54 49.07 -16.20 51.51
C GLN A 54 47.68 -15.53 51.55
N ASN A 55 47.35 -14.81 52.63
CA ASN A 55 46.11 -14.05 52.72
C ASN A 55 46.10 -12.87 51.73
N LYS A 56 47.21 -12.15 51.57
CA LYS A 56 47.33 -11.10 50.55
C LYS A 56 47.06 -11.62 49.14
N ILE A 57 47.66 -12.76 48.77
CA ILE A 57 47.44 -13.38 47.44
C ILE A 57 45.97 -13.78 47.27
N LYS A 58 45.33 -14.37 48.29
CA LYS A 58 43.91 -14.73 48.25
C LYS A 58 43.00 -13.52 48.08
N ILE A 59 43.27 -12.44 48.81
CA ILE A 59 42.52 -11.18 48.71
C ILE A 59 42.67 -10.60 47.31
N GLN A 60 43.91 -10.48 46.82
CA GLN A 60 44.18 -9.93 45.50
C GLN A 60 43.52 -10.77 44.38
N ASN A 61 43.53 -12.10 44.50
CA ASN A 61 42.83 -12.97 43.56
C ASN A 61 41.31 -12.78 43.62
N SER A 62 40.73 -12.60 44.82
CA SER A 62 39.30 -12.33 44.99
C SER A 62 38.93 -10.96 44.42
N GLU A 63 39.76 -9.94 44.64
CA GLU A 63 39.57 -8.59 44.11
C GLU A 63 39.61 -8.58 42.59
N ASN A 64 40.63 -9.23 41.99
CA ASN A 64 40.74 -9.38 40.53
C ASN A 64 39.52 -10.12 39.95
N MET A 65 39.04 -11.16 40.62
CA MET A 65 37.84 -11.90 40.20
C MET A 65 36.59 -11.02 40.26
N SER A 66 36.43 -10.23 41.31
CA SER A 66 35.31 -9.28 41.45
C SER A 66 35.38 -8.17 40.41
N GLN A 67 36.56 -7.62 40.12
CA GLN A 67 36.76 -6.62 39.07
C GLN A 67 36.39 -7.17 37.69
N HIS A 68 36.83 -8.40 37.38
CA HIS A 68 36.43 -9.06 36.14
C HIS A 68 34.93 -9.26 36.05
N LYS A 69 34.28 -9.73 37.12
CA LYS A 69 32.81 -9.89 37.16
C LYS A 69 32.10 -8.57 36.94
N ASN A 70 32.57 -7.48 37.56
CA ASN A 70 31.99 -6.16 37.38
C ASN A 70 32.16 -5.67 35.93
N SER A 71 33.35 -5.82 35.35
CA SER A 71 33.58 -5.46 33.95
C SER A 71 32.70 -6.27 32.98
N THR A 72 32.48 -7.56 33.25
CA THR A 72 31.55 -8.36 32.44
C THR A 72 30.10 -7.95 32.62
N LEU A 73 29.71 -7.54 33.84
CA LEU A 73 28.37 -7.03 34.11
C LEU A 73 28.12 -5.72 33.38
N ASP A 74 29.09 -4.80 33.39
CA ASP A 74 29.00 -3.53 32.66
C ASP A 74 28.88 -3.75 31.15
N ALA A 75 29.65 -4.70 30.59
CA ALA A 75 29.53 -5.07 29.18
C ALA A 75 28.14 -5.65 28.84
N ILE A 76 27.63 -6.56 29.68
CA ILE A 76 26.27 -7.12 29.51
C ILE A 76 25.21 -6.01 29.62
N GLN A 77 25.38 -5.07 30.54
CA GLN A 77 24.44 -3.96 30.71
C GLN A 77 24.43 -3.05 29.47
N GLU A 78 25.60 -2.78 28.89
CA GLU A 78 25.71 -2.02 27.66
C GLU A 78 25.08 -2.76 26.47
N ASP A 79 25.31 -4.07 26.34
CA ASP A 79 24.68 -4.90 25.32
C ASP A 79 23.14 -4.88 25.44
N ILE A 80 22.62 -4.94 26.67
CA ILE A 80 21.18 -4.81 26.95
C ILE A 80 20.67 -3.43 26.53
N ASN A 81 21.41 -2.36 26.86
CA ASN A 81 21.02 -0.99 26.49
C ASN A 81 20.98 -0.84 24.96
N VAL A 82 21.98 -1.35 24.26
CA VAL A 82 22.07 -1.34 22.79
C VAL A 82 20.92 -2.14 22.17
N ALA A 83 20.60 -3.33 22.70
CA ALA A 83 19.49 -4.14 22.23
C ALA A 83 18.12 -3.47 22.46
N ASN A 84 17.97 -2.65 23.49
CA ASN A 84 16.74 -1.92 23.79
C ASN A 84 16.48 -0.74 22.84
N LEU A 85 17.51 -0.10 22.27
CA LEU A 85 17.35 1.01 21.32
C LEU A 85 16.41 0.65 20.14
N PRO A 86 16.66 -0.39 19.33
CA PRO A 86 15.79 -0.74 18.22
C PRO A 86 14.40 -1.18 18.70
N ILE A 87 14.29 -1.81 19.88
CA ILE A 87 12.98 -2.15 20.46
C ILE A 87 12.17 -0.87 20.72
N THR A 88 12.78 0.18 21.26
CA THR A 88 12.09 1.46 21.50
C THR A 88 11.71 2.15 20.20
N GLU A 89 12.54 2.09 19.17
CA GLU A 89 12.27 2.66 17.85
C GLU A 89 11.12 1.93 17.13
N LEU A 90 11.17 0.60 17.09
CA LEU A 90 10.10 -0.23 16.53
C LEU A 90 8.79 -0.05 17.29
N THR A 91 8.86 0.15 18.61
CA THR A 91 7.69 0.44 19.45
C THR A 91 7.05 1.77 19.05
N LYS A 92 7.86 2.83 18.87
CA LYS A 92 7.37 4.14 18.39
C LYS A 92 6.75 4.04 17.00
N LEU A 93 7.43 3.38 16.07
CA LEU A 93 6.92 3.19 14.70
C LEU A 93 5.58 2.44 14.71
N ARG A 94 5.45 1.40 15.55
CA ARG A 94 4.19 0.68 15.74
C ARG A 94 3.09 1.59 16.26
N ASP A 95 3.37 2.44 17.23
CA ASP A 95 2.40 3.41 17.77
C ASP A 95 1.96 4.44 16.72
N ASP A 96 2.88 4.95 15.92
CA ASP A 96 2.60 5.91 14.84
C ASP A 96 1.71 5.29 13.74
N ILE A 97 2.00 4.05 13.34
CA ILE A 97 1.20 3.29 12.38
C ILE A 97 -0.19 3.02 12.95
N LEU A 98 -0.30 2.61 14.22
CA LEU A 98 -1.60 2.39 14.87
C LEU A 98 -2.43 3.67 14.93
N SER A 99 -1.81 4.81 15.29
CA SER A 99 -2.47 6.12 15.30
C SER A 99 -2.96 6.51 13.91
N SER A 100 -2.13 6.34 12.88
CA SER A 100 -2.48 6.61 11.49
C SER A 100 -3.64 5.73 11.00
N ASN A 101 -3.59 4.42 11.28
CA ASN A 101 -4.67 3.49 10.96
C ASN A 101 -5.99 3.87 11.64
N ASN A 102 -5.95 4.27 12.91
CA ASN A 102 -7.15 4.73 13.62
C ASN A 102 -7.73 6.00 12.98
N ASN A 103 -6.89 6.93 12.51
CA ASN A 103 -7.34 8.12 11.78
C ASN A 103 -7.98 7.76 10.43
N TYR A 104 -7.38 6.81 9.68
CA TYR A 104 -7.96 6.34 8.42
C TYR A 104 -9.31 5.62 8.65
N LEU A 105 -9.41 4.77 9.66
CA LEU A 105 -10.67 4.10 10.02
C LEU A 105 -11.76 5.12 10.38
N ARG A 106 -11.41 6.18 11.11
CA ARG A 106 -12.34 7.26 11.45
C ARG A 106 -12.82 7.98 10.19
N LYS A 107 -11.91 8.32 9.29
CA LYS A 107 -12.24 8.98 8.01
C LYS A 107 -13.10 8.12 7.10
N ILE A 108 -12.85 6.80 7.07
CA ILE A 108 -13.70 5.84 6.34
C ILE A 108 -15.11 5.86 6.91
N ASN A 109 -15.26 5.76 8.22
CA ASN A 109 -16.56 5.78 8.88
C ASN A 109 -17.31 7.10 8.61
N ASP A 110 -16.64 8.25 8.71
CA ASP A 110 -17.23 9.56 8.41
C ASP A 110 -17.71 9.66 6.95
N LEU A 111 -16.93 9.16 5.99
CA LEU A 111 -17.30 9.13 4.58
C LEU A 111 -18.47 8.16 4.31
N GLU A 112 -18.48 7.01 4.97
CA GLU A 112 -19.58 6.06 4.89
C GLU A 112 -20.88 6.65 5.44
N GLN A 113 -20.82 7.32 6.59
CA GLN A 113 -21.96 8.04 7.16
C GLN A 113 -22.44 9.14 6.22
N LEU A 114 -21.53 9.95 5.65
CA LEU A 114 -21.91 10.99 4.70
C LEU A 114 -22.62 10.41 3.47
N ARG A 115 -22.11 9.31 2.92
CA ARG A 115 -22.75 8.62 1.78
C ARG A 115 -24.14 8.07 2.15
N VAL A 116 -24.29 7.51 3.35
CA VAL A 116 -25.59 7.03 3.85
C VAL A 116 -26.58 8.19 4.02
N LEU A 117 -26.13 9.33 4.54
CA LEU A 117 -26.95 10.54 4.72
C LEU A 117 -27.37 11.17 3.38
N GLN A 118 -26.52 11.13 2.36
CA GLN A 118 -26.84 11.73 1.05
C GLN A 118 -27.76 10.84 0.20
N ARG A 119 -27.71 9.51 0.35
CA ARG A 119 -28.54 8.56 -0.40
C ARG A 119 -30.06 8.88 -0.38
N PRO A 120 -30.72 9.14 0.77
CA PRO A 120 -32.14 9.47 0.78
C PRO A 120 -32.47 10.77 0.05
N ASN A 121 -31.56 11.76 0.04
CA ASN A 121 -31.78 13.01 -0.67
C ASN A 121 -31.84 12.79 -2.18
N TYR A 122 -30.90 12.03 -2.74
CA TYR A 122 -30.92 11.69 -4.17
C TYR A 122 -32.13 10.83 -4.53
N ILE A 123 -32.51 9.88 -3.68
CA ILE A 123 -33.73 9.07 -3.91
C ILE A 123 -34.97 9.95 -3.93
N SER A 124 -35.08 10.90 -3.00
CA SER A 124 -36.20 11.85 -2.96
C SER A 124 -36.23 12.75 -4.20
N GLU A 125 -35.08 13.24 -4.65
CA GLU A 125 -34.97 14.08 -5.85
C GLU A 125 -35.36 13.30 -7.12
N ILE A 126 -34.86 12.08 -7.27
CA ILE A 126 -35.24 11.18 -8.38
C ILE A 126 -36.75 10.93 -8.36
N HIS A 127 -37.33 10.67 -7.19
CA HIS A 127 -38.77 10.44 -7.07
C HIS A 127 -39.60 11.68 -7.47
N ILE A 128 -39.14 12.89 -7.13
CA ILE A 128 -39.80 14.14 -7.55
C ILE A 128 -39.74 14.30 -9.08
N LEU A 129 -38.57 14.05 -9.69
CA LEU A 129 -38.40 14.13 -11.14
C LEU A 129 -39.25 13.09 -11.88
N ASP A 130 -39.34 11.86 -11.36
CA ASP A 130 -40.16 10.79 -11.91
C ASP A 130 -41.67 11.13 -11.87
N GLN A 131 -42.12 11.75 -10.79
CA GLN A 131 -43.50 12.27 -10.70
C GLN A 131 -43.78 13.35 -11.76
N GLN A 132 -42.82 14.26 -12.00
CA GLN A 132 -42.98 15.31 -13.01
C GLN A 132 -43.00 14.73 -14.43
N LEU A 133 -42.12 13.77 -14.74
CA LEU A 133 -42.11 13.07 -16.03
C LEU A 133 -43.42 12.32 -16.25
N THR A 134 -43.92 11.62 -15.24
CA THR A 134 -45.21 10.92 -15.29
C THR A 134 -46.35 11.90 -15.54
N ALA A 135 -46.37 13.05 -14.86
CA ALA A 135 -47.39 14.08 -15.07
C ALA A 135 -47.36 14.65 -16.50
N MET A 136 -46.17 14.94 -17.04
CA MET A 136 -46.02 15.40 -18.43
C MET A 136 -46.46 14.33 -19.43
N GLN A 137 -46.12 13.06 -19.18
CA GLN A 137 -46.52 11.96 -20.05
C GLN A 137 -48.04 11.77 -20.08
N ILE A 138 -48.73 11.96 -18.94
CA ILE A 138 -50.19 11.99 -18.87
C ILE A 138 -50.76 13.17 -19.68
N ASP A 139 -50.20 14.37 -19.58
CA ASP A 139 -50.69 15.52 -20.36
C ASP A 139 -50.49 15.31 -21.86
N ILE A 140 -49.32 14.83 -22.29
CA ILE A 140 -49.05 14.47 -23.69
C ILE A 140 -50.07 13.44 -24.17
N SER A 141 -50.36 12.42 -23.38
CA SER A 141 -51.33 11.37 -23.72
C SER A 141 -52.74 11.97 -23.90
N LYS A 142 -53.17 12.87 -23.02
CA LYS A 142 -54.43 13.62 -23.15
C LYS A 142 -54.46 14.50 -24.40
N LYS A 143 -53.35 15.14 -24.76
CA LYS A 143 -53.27 15.95 -25.99
C LYS A 143 -53.40 15.06 -27.22
N VAL A 144 -52.71 13.91 -27.25
CA VAL A 144 -52.80 12.93 -28.34
C VAL A 144 -54.23 12.43 -28.50
N GLU A 145 -54.92 12.09 -27.41
CA GLU A 145 -56.33 11.67 -27.43
C GLU A 145 -57.23 12.74 -28.06
N LYS A 146 -57.13 14.00 -27.61
CA LYS A 146 -57.88 15.13 -28.19
C LYS A 146 -57.61 15.31 -29.69
N TYR A 147 -56.36 15.17 -30.13
CA TYR A 147 -56.02 15.25 -31.56
C TYR A 147 -56.62 14.09 -32.36
N GLN A 148 -56.62 12.87 -31.80
CA GLN A 148 -57.25 11.72 -32.44
C GLN A 148 -58.77 11.92 -32.58
N ASP A 149 -59.44 12.45 -31.56
CA ASP A 149 -60.88 12.75 -31.60
C ASP A 149 -61.22 13.80 -32.65
N LEU A 150 -60.42 14.86 -32.76
CA LEU A 150 -60.61 15.89 -33.78
C LEU A 150 -60.47 15.33 -35.20
N ILE A 151 -59.50 14.44 -35.42
CA ILE A 151 -59.32 13.75 -36.71
C ILE A 151 -60.53 12.84 -37.00
N ARG A 152 -61.01 12.08 -36.00
CA ARG A 152 -62.22 11.25 -36.14
C ARG A 152 -63.41 12.12 -36.53
N PHE A 153 -63.67 13.21 -35.81
CA PHE A 153 -64.76 14.17 -36.10
C PHE A 153 -64.67 14.74 -37.52
N ASN A 154 -63.50 15.25 -37.92
CA ASN A 154 -63.29 15.78 -39.27
C ASN A 154 -63.51 14.70 -40.34
N SER A 155 -63.02 13.48 -40.12
CA SER A 155 -63.23 12.37 -41.06
C SER A 155 -64.70 12.00 -41.22
N THR A 156 -65.49 12.02 -40.13
CA THR A 156 -66.93 11.77 -40.15
C THR A 156 -67.66 12.87 -40.90
N ASN A 157 -67.35 14.14 -40.62
CA ASN A 157 -67.94 15.28 -41.34
C ASN A 157 -67.61 15.24 -42.83
N ARG A 158 -66.36 14.92 -43.20
CA ARG A 158 -65.98 14.72 -44.61
C ARG A 158 -66.80 13.62 -45.26
N LYS A 159 -67.01 12.48 -44.58
CA LYS A 159 -67.86 11.39 -45.10
C LYS A 159 -69.31 11.84 -45.27
N LEU A 160 -69.87 12.58 -44.31
CA LEU A 160 -71.22 13.13 -44.38
C LEU A 160 -71.37 14.09 -45.57
N LEU A 161 -70.44 15.04 -45.71
CA LEU A 161 -70.36 15.96 -46.86
C LEU A 161 -70.24 15.22 -48.18
N VAL A 162 -69.42 14.17 -48.26
CA VAL A 162 -69.30 13.33 -49.47
C VAL A 162 -70.61 12.57 -49.74
N SER A 163 -71.33 12.11 -48.72
CA SER A 163 -72.65 11.48 -48.91
C SER A 163 -73.72 12.47 -49.34
N GLU A 164 -73.67 13.71 -48.85
CA GLU A 164 -74.59 14.79 -49.21
C GLU A 164 -74.33 15.29 -50.65
N GLN A 165 -73.06 15.42 -51.04
CA GLN A 165 -72.63 15.70 -52.41
C GLN A 165 -72.97 14.59 -53.41
N ARG A 166 -73.13 13.33 -52.95
CA ARG A 166 -73.64 12.24 -53.81
C ARG A 166 -75.16 12.29 -53.97
N GLY A 167 -75.89 12.94 -53.06
CA GLY A 167 -77.34 13.17 -53.17
C GLY A 167 -77.69 14.33 -54.11
N LEU A 168 -76.78 15.29 -54.29
CA LEU A 168 -76.93 16.42 -55.19
C LEU A 168 -75.91 16.31 -56.34
N ASN A 169 -76.35 15.76 -57.47
CA ASN A 169 -75.58 15.54 -58.69
C ASN A 169 -74.95 16.85 -59.22
N ILE A 170 -73.74 17.19 -58.75
CA ILE A 170 -72.88 18.21 -59.37
C ILE A 170 -71.62 17.52 -59.84
N THR A 171 -71.66 17.11 -61.10
CA THR A 171 -70.47 16.72 -61.87
C THR A 171 -69.58 17.95 -62.08
N PRO A 172 -68.25 17.78 -62.03
CA PRO A 172 -67.46 18.33 -63.12
C PRO A 172 -66.62 17.26 -63.82
N ASN A 173 -66.83 17.28 -65.13
CA ASN A 173 -66.17 16.64 -66.25
C ASN A 173 -64.64 16.41 -66.11
N PRO A 174 -64.09 15.25 -66.54
CA PRO A 174 -62.66 15.06 -66.68
C PRO A 174 -62.19 15.58 -68.04
N SER A 175 -61.26 16.53 -68.07
CA SER A 175 -60.57 16.92 -69.30
C SER A 175 -59.12 17.32 -69.01
N VAL A 176 -58.22 16.45 -69.44
CA VAL A 176 -56.92 16.66 -70.12
C VAL A 176 -55.96 17.74 -69.58
N VAL A 177 -54.69 17.34 -69.32
CA VAL A 177 -53.43 17.90 -69.87
C VAL A 177 -52.23 17.64 -68.93
N GLY A 178 -51.18 17.02 -69.49
CA GLY A 178 -49.79 17.51 -69.38
C GLY A 178 -48.96 17.27 -68.12
N SER A 179 -47.91 16.46 -68.30
CA SER A 179 -46.64 16.30 -67.56
C SER A 179 -45.99 17.58 -67.00
N PRO A 180 -44.78 17.53 -66.38
CA PRO A 180 -44.19 16.60 -65.40
C PRO A 180 -43.72 17.38 -64.14
N SER A 181 -43.59 16.75 -62.97
CA SER A 181 -42.69 17.30 -61.94
C SER A 181 -42.30 16.31 -60.86
N ALA A 182 -40.99 16.16 -60.75
CA ALA A 182 -40.23 15.60 -59.65
C ALA A 182 -40.86 15.92 -58.28
N LYS A 183 -41.18 14.85 -57.53
CA LYS A 183 -41.06 14.87 -56.07
C LYS A 183 -40.73 13.47 -55.61
N LYS A 184 -39.44 13.34 -55.30
CA LYS A 184 -38.77 12.23 -54.62
C LYS A 184 -39.68 11.67 -53.53
N ARG A 185 -40.32 10.52 -53.79
CA ARG A 185 -40.77 9.64 -52.70
C ARG A 185 -39.51 9.00 -52.16
N LYS A 186 -38.87 9.70 -51.21
CA LYS A 186 -37.89 9.11 -50.31
C LYS A 186 -38.69 8.06 -49.52
N LEU A 187 -38.65 6.83 -50.01
CA LEU A 187 -38.99 5.65 -49.22
C LEU A 187 -38.29 5.86 -47.88
N PHE A 188 -39.08 5.94 -46.82
CA PHE A 188 -38.56 6.02 -45.47
C PHE A 188 -37.90 4.67 -45.21
N GLU A 189 -36.63 4.58 -45.63
CA GLU A 189 -35.69 3.57 -45.22
C GLU A 189 -35.65 3.70 -43.71
N ARG A 190 -36.35 2.78 -43.05
CA ARG A 190 -36.20 2.50 -41.65
C ARG A 190 -34.73 2.10 -41.51
N ASN A 191 -33.89 3.10 -41.24
CA ASN A 191 -32.57 2.88 -40.73
C ASN A 191 -32.77 2.18 -39.39
N GLU A 192 -32.80 0.85 -39.43
CA GLU A 192 -32.37 -0.01 -38.34
C GLU A 192 -30.86 0.21 -38.18
N THR A 193 -30.49 1.44 -37.83
CA THR A 193 -29.34 1.62 -36.98
C THR A 193 -29.79 1.11 -35.63
N GLU A 194 -29.65 -0.19 -35.42
CA GLU A 194 -29.37 -0.75 -34.10
C GLU A 194 -28.12 -0.03 -33.57
N SER A 195 -28.32 1.17 -33.06
CA SER A 195 -27.33 1.94 -32.35
C SER A 195 -27.96 2.24 -31.00
N GLU A 196 -27.62 1.38 -30.04
CA GLU A 196 -27.47 1.74 -28.63
C GLU A 196 -26.95 0.49 -27.88
N PHE A 197 -25.69 0.13 -28.16
CA PHE A 197 -24.92 -0.66 -27.20
C PHE A 197 -24.63 0.25 -26.00
N SER A 198 -25.57 0.31 -25.05
CA SER A 198 -25.46 1.04 -23.79
C SER A 198 -24.45 0.35 -22.86
N ASN A 199 -23.17 0.45 -23.19
CA ASN A 199 -22.12 0.23 -22.21
C ASN A 199 -22.17 1.41 -21.22
N ILE A 200 -22.21 1.11 -19.93
CA ILE A 200 -22.09 2.16 -18.92
C ILE A 200 -20.63 2.61 -18.93
N ILE A 201 -20.41 3.86 -19.32
CA ILE A 201 -19.08 4.47 -19.41
C ILE A 201 -18.94 5.48 -18.28
N THR A 202 -17.91 5.31 -17.44
CA THR A 202 -17.52 6.29 -16.42
C THR A 202 -16.18 6.90 -16.81
N VAL A 203 -16.15 8.18 -17.20
CA VAL A 203 -14.92 8.88 -17.58
C VAL A 203 -14.62 9.98 -16.57
N SER A 204 -13.36 10.09 -16.14
CA SER A 204 -12.86 11.23 -15.37
C SER A 204 -11.47 11.61 -15.86
N SER A 205 -11.15 12.90 -15.85
CA SER A 205 -9.81 13.41 -16.18
C SER A 205 -9.48 14.60 -15.30
N THR A 206 -8.43 14.46 -14.49
CA THR A 206 -7.96 15.49 -13.55
C THR A 206 -6.95 16.43 -14.21
N SER A 207 -6.34 16.01 -15.32
CA SER A 207 -5.30 16.74 -16.05
C SER A 207 -5.75 17.11 -17.46
N ASP A 208 -4.85 17.75 -18.22
CA ASP A 208 -5.05 18.14 -19.63
C ASP A 208 -5.14 16.95 -20.59
N ILE A 209 -4.90 15.73 -20.12
CA ILE A 209 -5.04 14.50 -20.89
C ILE A 209 -6.28 13.71 -20.45
N GLU A 210 -7.04 13.20 -21.41
CA GLU A 210 -8.19 12.33 -21.17
C GLU A 210 -8.12 11.02 -21.97
N ILE A 211 -8.72 9.97 -21.43
CA ILE A 211 -8.94 8.72 -22.16
C ILE A 211 -10.27 8.87 -22.91
N ARG A 212 -10.19 9.15 -24.21
CA ARG A 212 -11.35 9.50 -25.02
C ARG A 212 -12.15 8.28 -25.46
N GLU A 213 -11.46 7.21 -25.82
CA GLU A 213 -12.09 6.02 -26.37
C GLU A 213 -11.31 4.77 -25.97
N VAL A 214 -12.03 3.73 -25.57
CA VAL A 214 -11.46 2.42 -25.23
C VAL A 214 -12.23 1.36 -26.01
N CYS A 215 -11.51 0.55 -26.77
CA CYS A 215 -12.13 -0.55 -27.51
C CYS A 215 -12.59 -1.64 -26.52
N PRO A 216 -13.88 -2.05 -26.53
CA PRO A 216 -14.38 -3.15 -25.71
C PRO A 216 -13.64 -4.47 -25.96
N ASP A 217 -13.23 -4.72 -27.20
CA ASP A 217 -12.53 -5.95 -27.60
C ASP A 217 -11.01 -5.88 -27.37
N GLY A 218 -10.51 -4.85 -26.68
CA GLY A 218 -9.08 -4.76 -26.33
C GLY A 218 -8.14 -4.47 -27.50
N ARG A 219 -8.65 -3.96 -28.64
CA ARG A 219 -7.79 -3.64 -29.80
C ARG A 219 -6.97 -2.37 -29.60
N PHE A 220 -7.54 -1.34 -28.98
CA PHE A 220 -6.87 -0.07 -28.76
C PHE A 220 -7.41 0.71 -27.56
N VAL A 221 -6.60 1.68 -27.12
CA VAL A 221 -6.98 2.77 -26.21
C VAL A 221 -6.55 4.09 -26.85
N LYS A 222 -7.41 5.10 -26.83
CA LYS A 222 -7.19 6.40 -27.44
C LYS A 222 -7.17 7.50 -26.38
N LEU A 223 -6.06 8.21 -26.32
CA LEU A 223 -5.85 9.39 -25.49
C LEU A 223 -6.13 10.66 -26.30
N TYR A 224 -6.59 11.71 -25.64
CA TYR A 224 -6.84 13.02 -26.22
C TYR A 224 -6.29 14.11 -25.31
N ASN A 225 -5.52 15.04 -25.89
CA ASN A 225 -5.04 16.22 -25.18
C ASN A 225 -6.06 17.35 -25.34
N LYS A 226 -6.80 17.65 -24.25
CA LYS A 226 -7.76 18.76 -24.18
C LYS A 226 -7.12 20.09 -23.74
N GLY A 227 -5.85 20.07 -23.37
CA GLY A 227 -5.08 21.24 -22.98
C GLY A 227 -4.73 22.15 -24.16
N SER A 228 -4.13 23.30 -23.85
CA SER A 228 -3.68 24.30 -24.83
C SER A 228 -2.20 24.16 -25.19
N LYS A 229 -1.47 23.25 -24.53
CA LYS A 229 -0.03 23.01 -24.73
C LYS A 229 0.23 21.56 -25.07
N GLU A 230 1.39 21.31 -25.64
CA GLU A 230 1.93 19.96 -25.84
C GLU A 230 2.10 19.24 -24.48
N PHE A 231 1.65 17.99 -24.41
CA PHE A 231 1.67 17.16 -23.21
C PHE A 231 2.69 16.04 -23.38
N ALA A 232 3.72 16.01 -22.52
CA ALA A 232 4.73 14.96 -22.53
C ALA A 232 4.24 13.73 -21.75
N LEU A 233 4.11 12.59 -22.42
CA LEU A 233 3.65 11.32 -21.84
C LEU A 233 4.79 10.45 -21.31
N ARG A 234 6.03 10.96 -21.29
CA ARG A 234 7.19 10.20 -20.83
C ARG A 234 7.02 9.74 -19.37
N GLY A 235 7.18 8.45 -19.12
CA GLY A 235 7.08 7.87 -17.78
C GLY A 235 5.66 7.66 -17.28
N TYR A 236 4.64 8.06 -18.03
CA TYR A 236 3.25 7.71 -17.74
C TYR A 236 3.02 6.21 -17.98
N GLU A 237 1.99 5.68 -17.34
CA GLU A 237 1.61 4.28 -17.46
C GLU A 237 0.10 4.17 -17.70
N LEU A 238 -0.28 3.36 -18.68
CA LEU A 238 -1.68 3.05 -18.95
C LEU A 238 -1.99 1.64 -18.48
N VAL A 239 -2.87 1.53 -17.49
CA VAL A 239 -3.22 0.29 -16.82
C VAL A 239 -4.66 -0.05 -17.15
N ARG A 240 -4.90 -1.22 -17.72
CA ARG A 240 -6.24 -1.75 -17.93
C ARG A 240 -6.44 -2.96 -17.05
N THR A 241 -7.49 -2.96 -16.24
CA THR A 241 -7.80 -3.98 -15.25
C THR A 241 -9.18 -4.56 -15.48
N ILE A 242 -9.32 -5.88 -15.32
CA ILE A 242 -10.61 -6.58 -15.24
C ILE A 242 -10.95 -6.80 -13.77
N ALA A 243 -12.04 -6.22 -13.29
CA ALA A 243 -12.40 -6.24 -11.87
C ALA A 243 -12.72 -7.65 -11.34
N GLU A 244 -13.27 -8.53 -12.17
CA GLU A 244 -13.70 -9.88 -11.77
C GLU A 244 -12.53 -10.83 -11.54
N GLN A 245 -11.46 -10.71 -12.34
CA GLN A 245 -10.34 -11.66 -12.34
C GLN A 245 -9.06 -11.04 -11.73
N ASN A 246 -9.08 -9.76 -11.36
CA ASN A 246 -7.91 -8.99 -10.91
C ASN A 246 -6.70 -9.10 -11.86
N VAL A 247 -6.95 -9.30 -13.16
CA VAL A 247 -5.91 -9.34 -14.19
C VAL A 247 -5.75 -7.94 -14.77
N SER A 248 -4.51 -7.49 -14.93
CA SER A 248 -4.19 -6.18 -15.51
C SER A 248 -3.12 -6.25 -16.59
N THR A 249 -3.26 -5.40 -17.61
CA THR A 249 -2.20 -5.08 -18.58
C THR A 249 -1.68 -3.69 -18.28
N VAL A 250 -0.36 -3.56 -18.12
CA VAL A 250 0.32 -2.27 -17.91
C VAL A 250 1.16 -1.95 -19.14
N PHE A 251 0.94 -0.76 -19.70
CA PHE A 251 1.73 -0.21 -20.80
C PHE A 251 2.45 1.06 -20.36
N LYS A 252 3.78 1.06 -20.44
CA LYS A 252 4.61 2.19 -20.03
C LYS A 252 5.13 2.98 -21.22
N PHE A 253 5.01 4.31 -21.15
CA PHE A 253 5.56 5.20 -22.16
C PHE A 253 7.07 5.39 -21.96
N HIS A 254 7.89 4.65 -22.72
CA HIS A 254 9.36 4.65 -22.59
C HIS A 254 10.09 5.73 -23.40
N GLY A 255 9.47 6.31 -24.44
CA GLY A 255 10.07 7.36 -25.28
C GLY A 255 9.60 8.77 -24.92
N SER A 256 10.20 9.79 -25.55
CA SER A 256 9.67 11.16 -25.53
C SER A 256 8.45 11.26 -26.44
N VAL A 257 7.36 10.60 -26.02
CA VAL A 257 6.06 10.69 -26.71
C VAL A 257 5.40 11.97 -26.24
N ASN A 258 5.27 12.92 -27.15
CA ASN A 258 4.57 14.15 -26.88
C ASN A 258 3.28 14.20 -27.68
N LEU A 259 2.22 14.66 -27.05
CA LEU A 259 0.91 14.82 -27.66
C LEU A 259 0.57 16.30 -27.75
N GLU A 260 0.52 16.83 -28.97
CA GLU A 260 0.13 18.21 -29.22
C GLU A 260 -1.30 18.51 -28.74
N ALA A 261 -1.58 19.79 -28.45
CA ALA A 261 -2.90 20.25 -28.06
C ALA A 261 -3.95 19.92 -29.13
N GLY A 262 -5.09 19.36 -28.72
CA GLY A 262 -6.18 18.99 -29.62
C GLY A 262 -5.91 17.75 -30.48
N ASN A 263 -4.78 17.07 -30.30
CA ASN A 263 -4.45 15.83 -30.99
C ASN A 263 -4.74 14.59 -30.13
N TRP A 264 -4.73 13.43 -30.78
CA TRP A 264 -5.03 12.13 -30.20
C TRP A 264 -3.88 11.15 -30.38
N LEU A 265 -3.71 10.27 -29.42
CA LEU A 265 -2.74 9.18 -29.43
C LEU A 265 -3.44 7.85 -29.24
N THR A 266 -3.27 6.92 -30.17
CA THR A 266 -3.87 5.59 -30.09
C THR A 266 -2.82 4.55 -29.74
N VAL A 267 -3.04 3.81 -28.66
CA VAL A 267 -2.20 2.70 -28.22
C VAL A 267 -2.89 1.38 -28.58
N TRP A 268 -2.34 0.69 -29.56
CA TRP A 268 -2.83 -0.55 -30.13
C TRP A 268 -2.23 -1.78 -29.45
N SER A 269 -3.02 -2.84 -29.29
CA SER A 269 -2.52 -4.14 -28.86
C SER A 269 -1.62 -4.77 -29.92
N SER A 270 -0.71 -5.66 -29.52
CA SER A 270 0.10 -6.46 -30.44
C SER A 270 -0.75 -7.32 -31.39
N THR A 271 -1.94 -7.73 -30.95
CA THR A 271 -2.87 -8.59 -31.69
C THR A 271 -3.68 -7.85 -32.77
N ALA A 272 -3.69 -6.52 -32.75
CA ALA A 272 -4.38 -5.70 -33.75
C ALA A 272 -3.52 -5.38 -35.00
N SER A 273 -2.30 -5.94 -35.08
CA SER A 273 -1.28 -5.63 -36.09
C SER A 273 -1.71 -5.84 -37.54
N ASN A 274 -2.71 -6.69 -37.81
CA ASN A 274 -3.14 -7.02 -39.17
C ASN A 274 -4.05 -5.95 -39.81
N GLN A 275 -4.43 -4.90 -39.08
CA GLN A 275 -5.30 -3.82 -39.58
C GLN A 275 -4.62 -2.44 -39.67
N ILE A 276 -3.33 -2.34 -39.34
CA ILE A 276 -2.63 -1.04 -39.23
C ILE A 276 -1.64 -0.89 -40.39
N HIS A 277 -2.12 -0.34 -41.50
CA HIS A 277 -1.24 0.16 -42.55
C HIS A 277 -0.66 1.51 -42.11
N LYS A 278 0.67 1.56 -41.95
CA LYS A 278 1.50 2.75 -41.67
C LYS A 278 1.38 3.31 -40.24
N HIS A 279 2.55 3.49 -39.62
CA HIS A 279 2.76 4.36 -38.46
C HIS A 279 2.39 5.80 -38.82
N SER A 280 1.10 6.14 -38.77
CA SER A 280 0.64 7.53 -38.86
C SER A 280 1.02 8.24 -37.56
N ALA A 281 1.35 9.53 -37.63
CA ALA A 281 1.60 10.36 -36.47
C ALA A 281 0.42 10.22 -35.49
N GLY A 282 0.70 9.83 -34.24
CA GLY A 282 -0.33 9.59 -33.22
C GLY A 282 -0.80 8.14 -33.03
N SER A 283 -0.04 7.13 -33.47
CA SER A 283 -0.30 5.71 -33.15
C SER A 283 0.92 4.96 -32.64
N ILE A 284 0.75 4.18 -31.57
CA ILE A 284 1.76 3.32 -30.94
C ILE A 284 1.22 1.91 -30.90
N ILE A 285 2.05 0.92 -31.21
CA ILE A 285 1.70 -0.51 -31.09
C ILE A 285 2.50 -1.08 -29.92
N MET A 286 1.83 -1.83 -29.05
CA MET A 286 2.48 -2.54 -27.95
C MET A 286 3.41 -3.64 -28.44
N ASN A 287 4.53 -3.80 -27.75
CA ASN A 287 5.44 -4.90 -28.00
C ASN A 287 4.94 -6.16 -27.29
N ILE A 288 4.45 -7.15 -28.05
CA ILE A 288 4.03 -8.49 -27.58
C ILE A 288 2.83 -8.49 -26.61
N GLN A 289 2.49 -7.38 -25.97
CA GLN A 289 1.37 -7.23 -25.03
C GLN A 289 0.04 -6.94 -25.73
N ALA A 290 -1.05 -7.40 -25.12
CA ALA A 290 -2.42 -7.09 -25.53
C ALA A 290 -3.25 -6.57 -24.34
N TRP A 291 -4.25 -5.76 -24.64
CA TRP A 291 -5.18 -5.28 -23.62
C TRP A 291 -6.06 -6.42 -23.11
N VAL A 292 -6.17 -6.55 -21.80
CA VAL A 292 -7.10 -7.48 -21.16
C VAL A 292 -8.56 -7.12 -21.47
N VAL A 293 -9.37 -8.15 -21.72
CA VAL A 293 -10.79 -8.04 -22.09
C VAL A 293 -11.65 -8.85 -21.12
N GLY A 294 -12.70 -8.24 -20.58
CA GLY A 294 -13.67 -8.87 -19.68
C GLY A 294 -15.00 -8.10 -19.67
N ASP A 295 -15.90 -8.44 -18.74
CA ASP A 295 -17.22 -7.81 -18.68
C ASP A 295 -17.20 -6.44 -17.99
N LEU A 296 -16.41 -6.30 -16.92
CA LEU A 296 -16.18 -5.03 -16.23
C LEU A 296 -14.70 -4.66 -16.27
N MET A 297 -14.40 -3.62 -17.04
CA MET A 297 -13.04 -3.17 -17.32
C MET A 297 -12.85 -1.73 -16.88
N ALA A 298 -11.71 -1.44 -16.29
CA ALA A 298 -11.29 -0.07 -15.97
C ALA A 298 -9.94 0.19 -16.63
N THR A 299 -9.83 1.33 -17.31
CA THR A 299 -8.57 1.81 -17.90
C THR A 299 -8.19 3.10 -17.21
N ILE A 300 -7.01 3.13 -16.59
CA ILE A 300 -6.48 4.29 -15.89
C ILE A 300 -5.16 4.73 -16.52
N LEU A 301 -4.93 6.03 -16.51
CA LEU A 301 -3.65 6.65 -16.84
C LEU A 301 -3.02 7.15 -15.55
N LEU A 302 -1.80 6.69 -15.28
CA LEU A 302 -1.00 7.05 -14.12
C LEU A 302 0.14 7.98 -14.53
N ASN A 303 0.42 8.99 -13.71
CA ASN A 303 1.61 9.82 -13.85
C ASN A 303 2.89 9.08 -13.38
N PRO A 304 4.10 9.62 -13.63
CA PRO A 304 5.34 9.02 -13.17
C PRO A 304 5.43 8.83 -11.64
N GLU A 305 4.66 9.62 -10.88
CA GLU A 305 4.54 9.53 -9.42
C GLU A 305 3.53 8.47 -8.95
N GLY A 306 2.84 7.78 -9.85
CA GLY A 306 1.87 6.72 -9.55
C GLY A 306 0.46 7.21 -9.20
N GLN A 307 0.14 8.48 -9.44
CA GLN A 307 -1.17 9.08 -9.22
C GLN A 307 -2.07 8.96 -10.46
N GLU A 308 -3.37 8.76 -10.22
CA GLU A 308 -4.39 8.66 -11.28
C GLU A 308 -4.71 10.03 -11.89
N VAL A 309 -4.48 10.17 -13.20
CA VAL A 309 -4.73 11.43 -13.93
C VAL A 309 -5.92 11.37 -14.87
N ALA A 310 -6.29 10.17 -15.34
CA ALA A 310 -7.49 9.94 -16.13
C ALA A 310 -7.99 8.50 -15.98
N THR A 311 -9.30 8.32 -16.00
CA THR A 311 -9.96 7.02 -15.82
C THR A 311 -11.08 6.86 -16.84
N HIS A 312 -11.20 5.64 -17.37
CA HIS A 312 -12.26 5.22 -18.27
C HIS A 312 -12.74 3.81 -17.87
N GLY A 313 -13.89 3.75 -17.22
CA GLY A 313 -14.60 2.52 -16.89
C GLY A 313 -15.54 2.11 -18.01
N LEU A 314 -15.58 0.81 -18.31
CA LEU A 314 -16.43 0.23 -19.34
C LEU A 314 -17.08 -1.04 -18.79
N LYS A 315 -18.42 -1.05 -18.73
CA LYS A 315 -19.20 -2.26 -18.44
C LYS A 315 -19.86 -2.76 -19.72
N LYS A 316 -19.44 -3.94 -20.19
CA LYS A 316 -20.07 -4.64 -21.32
C LYS A 316 -21.39 -5.23 -20.85
N ARG A 317 -22.49 -5.00 -21.59
CA ARG A 317 -23.75 -5.70 -21.30
C ARG A 317 -23.60 -7.15 -21.77
N THR A 318 -23.75 -8.11 -20.86
CA THR A 318 -23.85 -9.52 -21.22
C THR A 318 -25.13 -9.72 -22.03
N GLY A 319 -24.99 -9.99 -23.32
CA GLY A 319 -26.11 -10.46 -24.13
C GLY A 319 -26.42 -11.88 -23.70
N PHE A 320 -27.47 -12.08 -22.91
CA PHE A 320 -28.08 -13.41 -22.81
C PHE A 320 -28.60 -13.79 -24.19
N SER A 321 -27.83 -14.61 -24.91
CA SER A 321 -28.37 -15.35 -26.05
C SER A 321 -29.32 -16.39 -25.47
N PHE A 322 -30.63 -16.12 -25.51
CA PHE A 322 -31.63 -17.17 -25.41
C PHE A 322 -31.46 -18.08 -26.62
N THR A 323 -30.77 -19.19 -26.46
CA THR A 323 -30.94 -20.33 -27.36
C THR A 323 -32.32 -20.91 -27.06
N SER A 324 -33.30 -20.63 -27.92
CA SER A 324 -34.56 -21.35 -27.91
C SER A 324 -34.28 -22.82 -28.18
N GLN A 325 -34.71 -23.69 -27.28
CA GLN A 325 -34.99 -25.08 -27.63
C GLN A 325 -36.17 -25.15 -28.60
#